data_AF-A0A938JW02-F1
#
_entry.id   AF-A0A938JW02-F1
#
_cell.length_a   1.000
_cell.length_b   1.000
_cell.length_c   1.000
_cell.angle_alpha   90.00
_cell.angle_beta   90.00
_cell.angle_gamma   90.00
#
_symmetry.space_group_name_H-M   'P 1'
#
loop_
_entity.id
_entity.type
_entity.pdbx_description
1 polymer ?
#
loop_
_entity_poly.entity_id
_entity_poly.type
_entity_poly.pdbx_seq_one_letter_code
_entity_poly.pdbx_strand_id
1 'polypeptide(L)'
;MPRPACRQGARSRRNVHACQPWTLSTVARPDHRCARGCHQHLSRARRLEGHLGAGESSGESQDVQSTNRRWFRARTTHRHRCRLDVEDTAVVLGRTRPDQRRSVRGAGGTSAPVPAGYRGLIVRCDVIAVGTELLLGQIVDTNSSWIGEQLAAHGISSHVQVKVGDNIARITDQLSRRLDEADAVIMCGGLGPTHDDLTRQAIAAVMGVDLVHDDDVAEVILGMFASRGRRMAANNLRQALVPRGAVVIPQKRGTAPGLICPVGEKVVYAVPGVSHEMYEMMTRAILPDLVRRSGRTSVIRSRVLRTWGESESGLNERLDAVIAELDEPGDGKPTLAFLASGWEGIKVRLTAAAASAADADAILDAWEGRLRAIIHDVVFGVDDDTMESVVIALLAARGQTLAVAESVTGGLVTGRLTAVPGASRVLRGGVVSYASEVKFDVLGVTSGPVVTQQAAIEMAHGVRMRLGATVGLSLTGVAGPDEQDGVAVGTLHVGLVTADGAEHVMTYRLPATRDQMRQMSVISALNFLRLELAAN
;
A
#
# COMPACT_ATOMS: atom_id res chain seq x y z
N MET A 1 81.16 -6.86 -43.85
CA MET A 1 79.90 -6.11 -43.95
C MET A 1 78.77 -7.12 -44.18
N PRO A 2 77.62 -7.02 -43.49
CA PRO A 2 77.53 -7.27 -42.04
C PRO A 2 76.33 -8.15 -41.59
N ARG A 3 76.56 -8.97 -40.52
CA ARG A 3 75.85 -9.14 -39.20
C ARG A 3 74.34 -8.74 -39.02
N PRO A 4 73.64 -9.11 -37.90
CA PRO A 4 73.75 -10.24 -36.94
C PRO A 4 72.42 -10.73 -36.24
N ALA A 5 72.58 -11.71 -35.33
CA ALA A 5 71.98 -11.97 -34.00
C ALA A 5 70.71 -11.25 -33.42
N CYS A 6 69.91 -12.06 -32.71
CA CYS A 6 69.18 -11.88 -31.43
C CYS A 6 68.99 -10.46 -30.80
N ARG A 7 67.72 -9.98 -30.68
CA ARG A 7 67.00 -9.48 -29.46
C ARG A 7 65.86 -8.48 -29.80
N GLN A 8 64.80 -8.52 -28.98
CA GLN A 8 63.81 -7.48 -28.62
C GLN A 8 62.65 -7.09 -29.56
N GLY A 9 61.42 -7.27 -29.03
CA GLY A 9 60.37 -6.23 -28.97
C GLY A 9 59.30 -6.20 -30.07
N ALA A 10 58.04 -6.53 -29.72
CA ALA A 10 56.86 -5.64 -29.81
C ALA A 10 55.53 -6.40 -29.66
N ARG A 11 54.59 -5.72 -28.99
CA ARG A 11 53.27 -6.16 -28.53
C ARG A 11 52.22 -6.18 -29.64
N SER A 12 51.23 -7.06 -29.54
CA SER A 12 49.85 -6.75 -29.12
C SER A 12 48.83 -7.72 -29.72
N ARG A 13 48.20 -8.51 -28.84
CA ARG A 13 46.92 -9.20 -29.10
C ARG A 13 45.83 -8.48 -28.31
N ARG A 14 44.73 -8.18 -28.99
CA ARG A 14 43.48 -7.66 -28.42
C ARG A 14 42.87 -8.74 -27.52
N ASN A 15 42.47 -8.37 -26.32
CA ASN A 15 41.70 -9.20 -25.40
C ASN A 15 40.41 -8.49 -25.01
N VAL A 16 39.39 -9.33 -24.89
CA VAL A 16 38.01 -9.12 -24.47
C VAL A 16 37.95 -8.44 -23.10
N HIS A 17 37.14 -7.38 -22.97
CA HIS A 17 36.84 -6.77 -21.67
C HIS A 17 35.63 -7.45 -21.03
N ALA A 18 35.89 -8.17 -19.93
CA ALA A 18 34.93 -8.52 -18.91
C ALA A 18 34.89 -7.40 -17.85
N CYS A 19 33.71 -6.94 -17.45
CA CYS A 19 33.53 -6.06 -16.30
C CYS A 19 33.49 -6.91 -15.02
N GLN A 20 34.34 -6.57 -14.06
CA GLN A 20 34.37 -7.11 -12.70
C GLN A 20 34.13 -5.98 -11.66
N PRO A 21 33.74 -6.33 -10.43
CA PRO A 21 33.07 -5.44 -9.48
C PRO A 21 34.02 -4.54 -8.67
N TRP A 22 33.45 -3.46 -8.13
CA TRP A 22 34.15 -2.44 -7.36
C TRP A 22 34.61 -2.93 -5.98
N THR A 23 35.90 -2.74 -5.69
CA THR A 23 36.54 -2.88 -4.38
C THR A 23 36.43 -1.58 -3.59
N LEU A 24 35.98 -1.67 -2.34
CA LEU A 24 35.99 -0.58 -1.36
C LEU A 24 37.42 -0.40 -0.80
N SER A 25 37.88 0.85 -0.87
CA SER A 25 39.16 1.31 -0.35
C SER A 25 39.25 1.21 1.17
N THR A 26 40.32 0.58 1.64
CA THR A 26 40.79 0.52 3.03
C THR A 26 41.23 1.89 3.54
N VAL A 27 40.59 2.39 4.61
CA VAL A 27 41.11 3.48 5.44
C VAL A 27 41.86 2.88 6.63
N ALA A 28 43.03 3.47 6.89
CA ALA A 28 44.07 3.03 7.82
C ALA A 28 43.63 2.94 9.29
N ARG A 29 44.13 1.91 9.99
CA ARG A 29 44.19 1.86 11.47
C ARG A 29 45.44 2.60 11.96
N PRO A 30 45.39 3.23 13.15
CA PRO A 30 46.56 3.35 14.00
C PRO A 30 46.45 2.42 15.21
N ASP A 31 47.49 1.60 15.40
CA ASP A 31 47.82 0.97 16.68
C ASP A 31 48.92 1.81 17.33
N HIS A 32 48.75 2.23 18.59
CA HIS A 32 49.83 2.23 19.58
C HIS A 32 49.30 2.39 21.01
N ARG A 33 49.78 1.48 21.86
CA ARG A 33 49.64 1.41 23.32
C ARG A 33 50.23 2.65 24.01
N CYS A 34 49.68 3.08 25.15
CA CYS A 34 50.19 2.77 26.51
C CYS A 34 49.68 3.75 27.60
N ALA A 35 49.45 3.17 28.78
CA ALA A 35 49.60 3.73 30.14
C ALA A 35 48.38 4.25 30.94
N ARG A 36 47.95 3.36 31.86
CA ARG A 36 47.77 3.53 33.32
C ARG A 36 46.74 4.54 33.86
N GLY A 37 45.82 4.01 34.69
CA GLY A 37 45.28 4.75 35.84
C GLY A 37 43.98 4.22 36.46
N CYS A 38 44.10 3.56 37.62
CA CYS A 38 43.14 3.48 38.74
C CYS A 38 41.92 2.51 38.73
N HIS A 39 42.20 1.31 39.25
CA HIS A 39 41.68 0.71 40.50
C HIS A 39 40.18 0.59 40.86
N GLN A 40 39.84 -0.67 41.21
CA GLN A 40 39.00 -1.14 42.34
C GLN A 40 37.46 -1.14 42.18
N HIS A 41 36.86 -2.34 41.99
CA HIS A 41 36.33 -3.10 43.13
C HIS A 41 36.03 -4.57 42.75
N LEU A 42 36.52 -5.46 43.61
CA LEU A 42 36.27 -6.91 43.61
C LEU A 42 35.13 -7.24 44.58
N SER A 43 34.39 -8.30 44.23
CA SER A 43 33.95 -9.41 45.09
C SER A 43 32.58 -9.39 45.80
N ARG A 44 32.06 -10.64 45.93
CA ARG A 44 31.00 -11.21 46.78
C ARG A 44 29.61 -11.37 46.12
N ALA A 45 28.88 -12.48 46.22
CA ALA A 45 29.01 -13.69 47.04
C ALA A 45 28.24 -14.89 46.43
N ARG A 46 28.65 -16.11 46.81
CA ARG A 46 27.84 -17.35 46.76
C ARG A 46 26.89 -17.39 47.97
N ARG A 47 25.84 -18.24 47.81
CA ARG A 47 25.31 -19.27 48.75
C ARG A 47 23.90 -19.06 49.37
N LEU A 48 23.16 -20.18 49.29
CA LEU A 48 22.16 -20.77 50.22
C LEU A 48 20.66 -20.66 49.90
N GLU A 49 20.13 -21.78 49.40
CA GLU A 49 19.10 -22.67 50.01
C GLU A 49 17.86 -22.08 50.72
N GLY A 50 16.70 -22.68 50.38
CA GLY A 50 15.68 -23.03 51.38
C GLY A 50 14.23 -22.65 51.07
N HIS A 51 13.48 -23.54 50.41
CA HIS A 51 12.31 -24.25 50.99
C HIS A 51 11.33 -24.76 49.92
N LEU A 52 11.29 -26.08 49.78
CA LEU A 52 10.10 -26.85 49.43
C LEU A 52 9.57 -27.50 50.71
N GLY A 53 8.25 -27.63 50.81
CA GLY A 53 7.56 -28.37 51.85
C GLY A 53 6.38 -29.17 51.30
N ALA A 54 6.60 -30.49 51.25
CA ALA A 54 5.68 -31.60 51.48
C ALA A 54 4.64 -32.02 50.41
N GLY A 55 4.67 -33.32 50.10
CA GLY A 55 3.49 -34.11 49.75
C GLY A 55 3.68 -35.23 48.73
N GLU A 56 4.32 -36.33 49.15
CA GLU A 56 4.45 -37.59 48.39
C GLU A 56 3.10 -38.28 48.14
N SER A 57 2.98 -39.02 47.02
CA SER A 57 2.65 -40.46 47.06
C SER A 57 2.70 -41.11 45.67
N SER A 58 3.73 -41.95 45.48
CA SER A 58 3.71 -43.32 44.91
C SER A 58 2.86 -43.67 43.67
N GLY A 59 3.49 -44.40 42.73
CA GLY A 59 2.79 -45.50 42.03
C GLY A 59 3.23 -45.77 40.60
N GLU A 60 4.29 -46.56 40.47
CA GLU A 60 4.57 -47.63 39.48
C GLU A 60 4.17 -47.54 37.99
N SER A 61 5.18 -47.91 37.20
CA SER A 61 5.23 -48.43 35.83
C SER A 61 4.16 -49.46 35.44
N GLN A 62 3.73 -49.45 34.17
CA GLN A 62 4.04 -50.51 33.19
C GLN A 62 3.40 -50.26 31.81
N ASP A 63 4.13 -50.71 30.79
CA ASP A 63 3.77 -50.86 29.37
C ASP A 63 2.44 -51.59 29.14
N VAL A 64 1.79 -51.33 27.98
CA VAL A 64 1.61 -52.31 26.88
C VAL A 64 0.67 -51.77 25.79
N GLN A 65 1.24 -51.77 24.59
CA GLN A 65 0.70 -51.92 23.24
C GLN A 65 -0.82 -52.11 22.98
N SER A 66 -1.27 -51.33 21.99
CA SER A 66 -1.98 -51.75 20.78
C SER A 66 -3.52 -51.76 20.69
N THR A 67 -3.94 -51.34 19.50
CA THR A 67 -5.16 -51.67 18.74
C THR A 67 -6.47 -50.88 18.96
N ASN A 68 -6.69 -49.97 17.99
CA ASN A 68 -7.67 -50.11 16.90
C ASN A 68 -9.18 -49.88 17.18
N ARG A 69 -9.76 -49.11 16.25
CA ARG A 69 -11.14 -49.12 15.72
C ARG A 69 -12.20 -48.18 16.32
N ARG A 70 -12.61 -47.27 15.42
CA ARG A 70 -13.99 -46.99 14.95
C ARG A 70 -15.06 -46.78 16.02
N TRP A 71 -15.63 -45.57 16.01
CA TRP A 71 -17.04 -45.37 16.34
C TRP A 71 -17.77 -44.74 15.14
N PHE A 72 -18.78 -45.48 14.66
CA PHE A 72 -19.76 -45.09 13.66
C PHE A 72 -21.10 -44.88 14.40
N ARG A 73 -21.80 -43.79 14.08
CA ARG A 73 -23.27 -43.54 14.15
C ARG A 73 -24.06 -44.04 15.38
N ALA A 74 -24.89 -43.15 15.96
CA ALA A 74 -26.33 -43.07 15.63
C ALA A 74 -27.14 -42.13 16.56
N ARG A 75 -28.13 -41.48 15.92
CA ARG A 75 -29.53 -41.23 16.37
C ARG A 75 -29.91 -39.94 17.15
N THR A 76 -30.52 -39.05 16.35
CA THR A 76 -31.92 -38.56 16.40
C THR A 76 -32.45 -37.68 17.53
N THR A 77 -33.12 -36.61 17.05
CA THR A 77 -34.34 -35.92 17.52
C THR A 77 -34.29 -35.08 18.80
N HIS A 78 -34.39 -33.75 18.64
CA HIS A 78 -35.56 -32.99 19.08
C HIS A 78 -35.63 -31.61 18.38
N ARG A 79 -36.74 -31.36 17.67
CA ARG A 79 -37.18 -30.04 17.22
C ARG A 79 -37.91 -29.37 18.37
N HIS A 80 -37.52 -28.14 18.75
CA HIS A 80 -38.40 -27.21 19.45
C HIS A 80 -38.64 -25.98 18.58
N ARG A 81 -39.91 -25.80 18.21
CA ARG A 81 -40.50 -24.57 17.66
C ARG A 81 -40.78 -23.64 18.85
N CYS A 82 -40.28 -22.41 18.80
CA CYS A 82 -40.85 -21.30 19.58
C CYS A 82 -41.64 -20.40 18.63
N ARG A 83 -42.96 -20.36 18.84
CA ARG A 83 -43.86 -19.27 18.44
C ARG A 83 -43.61 -18.11 19.40
N LEU A 84 -43.62 -16.88 18.89
CA LEU A 84 -43.86 -15.70 19.69
C LEU A 84 -45.14 -15.05 19.17
N ASP A 85 -46.09 -14.93 20.09
CA ASP A 85 -47.41 -14.36 19.91
C ASP A 85 -47.34 -12.83 19.81
N VAL A 86 -48.25 -12.29 19.00
CA VAL A 86 -48.51 -10.86 18.82
C VAL A 86 -49.65 -10.51 19.76
N GLU A 87 -49.41 -9.65 20.74
CA GLU A 87 -50.48 -9.07 21.57
C GLU A 87 -50.80 -7.65 21.11
N ASP A 88 -52.09 -7.46 20.85
CA ASP A 88 -52.79 -6.21 20.59
C ASP A 88 -52.71 -5.27 21.80
N THR A 89 -52.51 -3.97 21.54
CA THR A 89 -53.01 -2.94 22.46
C THR A 89 -53.52 -1.75 21.66
N ALA A 90 -54.84 -1.64 21.60
CA ALA A 90 -55.57 -0.50 21.06
C ALA A 90 -55.59 0.66 22.08
N VAL A 91 -55.31 1.88 21.63
CA VAL A 91 -55.67 3.11 22.35
C VAL A 91 -56.39 4.08 21.40
N VAL A 92 -57.71 4.13 21.61
CA VAL A 92 -58.71 5.20 21.49
C VAL A 92 -58.36 6.46 20.68
N LEU A 93 -59.19 6.66 19.64
CA LEU A 93 -59.35 7.86 18.82
C LEU A 93 -60.06 9.00 19.59
N GLY A 94 -59.42 10.17 19.67
CA GLY A 94 -60.03 11.44 20.03
C GLY A 94 -60.06 12.40 18.84
N ARG A 95 -61.26 12.74 18.35
CA ARG A 95 -61.52 13.72 17.29
C ARG A 95 -61.44 15.15 17.84
N THR A 96 -60.70 16.04 17.18
CA THR A 96 -61.00 17.48 17.12
C THR A 96 -60.76 18.02 15.71
N ARG A 97 -61.66 18.91 15.31
CA ARG A 97 -61.95 19.45 13.97
C ARG A 97 -61.02 20.62 13.57
N PRO A 98 -61.10 21.09 12.31
CA PRO A 98 -60.01 21.76 11.61
C PRO A 98 -60.02 23.28 11.82
N ASP A 99 -58.87 23.93 11.61
CA ASP A 99 -58.68 25.00 10.63
C ASP A 99 -57.44 25.84 10.98
N GLN A 100 -56.52 25.96 10.02
CA GLN A 100 -55.81 27.18 9.61
C GLN A 100 -54.52 26.77 8.89
N ARG A 101 -54.65 26.72 7.56
CA ARG A 101 -53.52 26.67 6.63
C ARG A 101 -52.69 27.95 6.79
N ARG A 102 -51.53 27.85 7.46
CA ARG A 102 -50.42 28.77 7.26
C ARG A 102 -49.41 28.11 6.35
N SER A 103 -49.22 28.71 5.18
CA SER A 103 -48.18 28.37 4.21
C SER A 103 -46.79 28.53 4.84
N VAL A 104 -46.11 27.42 5.14
CA VAL A 104 -44.68 27.45 5.40
C VAL A 104 -43.99 27.33 4.04
N ARG A 105 -43.64 28.48 3.47
CA ARG A 105 -42.69 28.56 2.36
C ARG A 105 -41.37 27.93 2.82
N GLY A 106 -40.80 27.09 1.98
CA GLY A 106 -39.51 26.46 2.21
C GLY A 106 -38.44 27.50 2.57
N ALA A 107 -37.82 27.34 3.72
CA ALA A 107 -36.55 27.96 4.03
C ALA A 107 -35.48 27.14 3.31
N GLY A 108 -35.17 27.54 2.09
CA GLY A 108 -33.93 27.15 1.44
C GLY A 108 -32.77 27.57 2.34
N GLY A 109 -31.90 26.62 2.67
CA GLY A 109 -30.65 26.89 3.37
C GLY A 109 -29.88 27.94 2.57
N THR A 110 -29.79 29.15 3.12
CA THR A 110 -29.00 30.23 2.57
C THR A 110 -27.53 29.85 2.73
N SER A 111 -26.91 29.40 1.65
CA SER A 111 -25.45 29.47 1.51
C SER A 111 -25.03 30.91 1.80
N ALA A 112 -24.24 31.12 2.85
CA ALA A 112 -23.66 32.42 3.13
C ALA A 112 -22.87 32.90 1.89
N PRO A 113 -23.01 34.17 1.47
CA PRO A 113 -22.24 34.69 0.35
C PRO A 113 -20.77 34.78 0.75
N VAL A 114 -19.93 33.97 0.10
CA VAL A 114 -18.47 33.99 0.23
C VAL A 114 -17.95 35.29 -0.39
N PRO A 115 -16.96 35.98 0.22
CA PRO A 115 -16.48 37.26 -0.29
C PRO A 115 -15.97 37.14 -1.73
N ALA A 116 -16.45 38.02 -2.60
CA ALA A 116 -16.01 38.15 -3.97
C ALA A 116 -14.60 38.76 -4.01
N GLY A 117 -13.59 37.97 -4.35
CA GLY A 117 -12.23 38.50 -4.52
C GLY A 117 -11.07 37.50 -4.55
N TYR A 118 -11.23 36.27 -5.04
CA TYR A 118 -10.06 35.39 -5.25
C TYR A 118 -9.45 35.67 -6.63
N ARG A 119 -8.43 36.52 -6.70
CA ARG A 119 -7.57 36.63 -7.89
C ARG A 119 -6.73 35.35 -7.98
N GLY A 120 -7.02 34.52 -8.97
CA GLY A 120 -6.30 33.28 -9.25
C GLY A 120 -4.82 33.53 -9.51
N LEU A 121 -3.99 33.20 -8.54
CA LEU A 121 -2.54 33.14 -8.65
C LEU A 121 -2.11 31.86 -7.94
N ILE A 122 -1.52 30.95 -8.72
CA ILE A 122 -0.77 29.74 -8.36
C ILE A 122 -0.90 29.33 -6.89
N VAL A 123 -1.73 28.32 -6.58
CA VAL A 123 -1.80 27.76 -5.22
C VAL A 123 -0.60 26.87 -4.99
N ARG A 124 0.37 27.38 -4.21
CA ARG A 124 1.38 26.54 -3.58
C ARG A 124 0.77 25.91 -2.32
N CYS A 125 0.81 24.59 -2.24
CA CYS A 125 0.35 23.82 -1.09
C CYS A 125 1.49 22.98 -0.51
N ASP A 126 1.97 23.34 0.68
CA ASP A 126 3.00 22.58 1.39
C ASP A 126 2.37 21.64 2.44
N VAL A 127 3.12 20.64 2.89
CA VAL A 127 2.62 19.59 3.80
C VAL A 127 3.41 19.61 5.12
N ILE A 128 2.68 19.49 6.24
CA ILE A 128 3.26 19.28 7.57
C ILE A 128 2.71 17.96 8.13
N ALA A 129 3.55 16.96 8.26
CA ALA A 129 3.23 15.73 8.99
C ALA A 129 3.56 15.91 10.48
N VAL A 130 2.55 15.72 11.33
CA VAL A 130 2.65 15.87 12.78
C VAL A 130 2.68 14.48 13.41
N GLY A 131 3.76 14.17 14.11
CA GLY A 131 3.95 12.91 14.82
C GLY A 131 5.41 12.70 15.22
N THR A 132 5.64 12.49 16.52
CA THR A 132 6.98 12.27 17.08
C THR A 132 7.58 10.96 16.58
N GLU A 133 6.76 9.94 16.40
CA GLU A 133 7.11 8.64 15.83
C GLU A 133 7.68 8.73 14.41
N LEU A 134 7.29 9.76 13.63
CA LEU A 134 7.83 10.04 12.30
C LEU A 134 9.28 10.53 12.37
N LEU A 135 9.61 11.34 13.38
CA LEU A 135 10.96 11.84 13.62
C LEU A 135 11.87 10.79 14.25
N LEU A 136 11.31 9.91 15.08
CA LEU A 136 12.02 8.78 15.67
C LEU A 136 12.25 7.63 14.68
N GLY A 137 11.67 7.70 13.48
CA GLY A 137 11.78 6.65 12.46
C GLY A 137 11.05 5.35 12.83
N GLN A 138 10.10 5.40 13.76
CA GLN A 138 9.30 4.24 14.15
C GLN A 138 8.27 3.88 13.08
N ILE A 139 7.80 4.88 12.34
CA ILE A 139 6.96 4.71 11.16
C ILE A 139 7.51 5.55 10.00
N VAL A 140 7.34 5.04 8.79
CA VAL A 140 7.64 5.77 7.56
C VAL A 140 6.46 6.67 7.22
N ASP A 141 6.76 7.94 6.93
CA ASP A 141 5.76 8.91 6.47
C ASP A 141 5.34 8.61 5.02
N THR A 142 4.41 7.67 4.88
CA THR A 142 3.79 7.34 3.59
C THR A 142 2.67 8.32 3.22
N ASN A 143 2.14 9.05 4.21
CA ASN A 143 1.04 9.98 4.03
C ASN A 143 1.48 11.22 3.24
N SER A 144 2.59 11.85 3.60
CA SER A 144 3.10 13.02 2.85
C SER A 144 3.49 12.64 1.42
N SER A 145 4.01 11.43 1.22
CA SER A 145 4.30 10.90 -0.12
C SER A 145 3.02 10.78 -0.95
N TRP A 146 1.95 10.22 -0.39
CA TRP A 146 0.66 10.12 -1.09
C TRP A 146 0.02 11.48 -1.34
N ILE A 147 0.05 12.40 -0.36
CA ILE A 147 -0.46 13.77 -0.53
C ILE A 147 0.29 14.47 -1.67
N GLY A 148 1.62 14.36 -1.72
CA GLY A 148 2.43 14.93 -2.80
C GLY A 148 2.05 14.40 -4.18
N GLU A 149 1.81 13.09 -4.29
CA GLU A 149 1.32 12.47 -5.53
C GLU A 149 -0.04 13.06 -5.95
N GLN A 150 -0.97 13.22 -5.01
CA GLN A 150 -2.29 13.77 -5.30
C GLN A 150 -2.24 15.27 -5.66
N LEU A 151 -1.41 16.07 -4.98
CA LEU A 151 -1.22 17.47 -5.32
C LEU A 151 -0.68 17.60 -6.76
N ALA A 152 0.33 16.81 -7.12
CA ALA A 152 0.89 16.78 -8.47
C ALA A 152 -0.15 16.35 -9.53
N ALA A 153 -0.96 15.32 -9.23
CA ALA A 153 -2.03 14.85 -10.12
C ALA A 153 -3.11 15.91 -10.38
N HIS A 154 -3.29 16.87 -9.47
CA HIS A 154 -4.20 18.01 -9.61
C HIS A 154 -3.44 19.31 -9.99
N GLY A 155 -2.14 19.19 -10.31
CA GLY A 155 -1.20 20.25 -10.65
C GLY A 155 -0.99 21.32 -9.60
N ILE A 156 -1.33 21.05 -8.34
CA ILE A 156 -1.07 21.94 -7.23
C ILE A 156 0.42 21.82 -6.89
N SER A 157 1.14 22.95 -6.95
CA SER A 157 2.57 22.95 -6.66
C SER A 157 2.81 22.71 -5.18
N SER A 158 3.69 21.75 -4.86
CA SER A 158 4.16 21.50 -3.50
C SER A 158 5.67 21.55 -3.53
N HIS A 159 6.27 22.46 -2.75
CA HIS A 159 7.72 22.67 -2.78
C HIS A 159 8.39 22.09 -1.55
N VAL A 160 7.70 22.09 -0.40
CA VAL A 160 8.26 21.61 0.85
C VAL A 160 7.28 20.72 1.61
N GLN A 161 7.82 19.63 2.15
CA GLN A 161 7.15 18.79 3.14
C GLN A 161 7.99 18.77 4.42
N VAL A 162 7.34 18.90 5.58
CA VAL A 162 8.01 18.97 6.89
C VAL A 162 7.42 17.90 7.81
N LYS A 163 8.28 17.26 8.62
CA LYS A 163 7.87 16.42 9.74
C LYS A 163 8.13 17.17 11.04
N VAL A 164 7.16 17.19 11.94
CA VAL A 164 7.26 17.89 13.22
C VAL A 164 6.76 17.00 14.36
N GLY A 165 7.48 17.00 15.47
CA GLY A 165 7.07 16.25 16.67
C GLY A 165 5.98 16.98 17.45
N ASP A 166 5.31 16.25 18.34
CA ASP A 166 4.10 16.65 19.05
C ASP A 166 4.38 17.67 20.16
N ASN A 167 4.68 18.90 19.74
CA ASN A 167 4.91 20.02 20.63
C ASN A 167 4.29 21.28 20.03
N ILE A 168 3.39 21.90 20.81
CA ILE A 168 2.59 23.04 20.34
C ILE A 168 3.45 24.18 19.76
N ALA A 169 4.57 24.53 20.39
CA ALA A 169 5.42 25.62 19.94
C ALA A 169 6.11 25.28 18.61
N ARG A 170 6.59 24.04 18.46
CA ARG A 170 7.21 23.56 17.21
C ARG A 170 6.21 23.51 16.06
N ILE A 171 5.02 22.97 16.31
CA ILE A 171 3.96 22.88 15.31
C ILE A 171 3.55 24.28 14.84
N THR A 172 3.34 25.20 15.78
CA THR A 172 2.96 26.59 15.50
C THR A 172 4.04 27.34 14.69
N ASP A 173 5.31 27.19 15.08
CA ASP A 173 6.45 27.78 14.35
C ASP A 173 6.55 27.25 12.91
N GLN A 174 6.46 25.93 12.72
CA GLN A 174 6.51 25.34 11.38
C GLN A 174 5.30 25.75 10.53
N LEU A 175 4.09 25.75 11.11
CA LEU A 175 2.89 26.20 10.40
C LEU A 175 3.02 27.66 9.93
N SER A 176 3.49 28.55 10.81
CA SER A 176 3.71 29.97 10.47
C SER A 176 4.72 30.11 9.32
N ARG A 177 5.88 29.46 9.42
CA ARG A 177 6.92 29.49 8.36
C ARG A 177 6.46 28.91 7.03
N ARG A 178 5.53 27.95 7.03
CA ARG A 178 4.96 27.43 5.78
C ARG A 178 3.95 28.40 5.20
N LEU A 179 3.13 29.04 6.02
CA LEU A 179 2.18 30.06 5.56
C LEU A 179 2.88 31.33 5.03
N ASP A 180 4.11 31.63 5.46
CA ASP A 180 4.90 32.71 4.88
C ASP A 180 5.20 32.49 3.39
N GLU A 181 5.38 31.23 2.97
CA GLU A 181 5.85 30.87 1.64
C GLU A 181 4.79 30.18 0.75
N ALA A 182 3.74 29.62 1.34
CA ALA A 182 2.70 28.86 0.68
C ALA A 182 1.31 29.51 0.89
N ASP A 183 0.39 29.26 -0.04
CA ASP A 183 -0.99 29.76 0.01
C ASP A 183 -1.92 28.79 0.73
N ALA A 184 -1.51 27.52 0.77
CA ALA A 184 -2.16 26.46 1.52
C ALA A 184 -1.16 25.60 2.27
N VAL A 185 -1.58 25.08 3.43
CA VAL A 185 -0.83 24.07 4.18
C VAL A 185 -1.74 22.91 4.55
N ILE A 186 -1.34 21.67 4.24
CA ILE A 186 -2.02 20.47 4.72
C ILE A 186 -1.26 19.93 5.93
N MET A 187 -1.93 19.89 7.08
CA MET A 187 -1.45 19.26 8.29
C MET A 187 -2.03 17.84 8.42
N CYS A 188 -1.16 16.84 8.49
CA CYS A 188 -1.54 15.43 8.60
C CYS A 188 -1.07 14.86 9.94
N GLY A 189 -2.01 14.47 10.81
CA GLY A 189 -1.71 13.96 12.15
C GLY A 189 -2.08 14.91 13.29
N GLY A 190 -2.02 14.42 14.53
CA GLY A 190 -2.31 15.21 15.75
C GLY A 190 -3.77 15.64 15.94
N LEU A 191 -4.73 14.90 15.35
CA LEU A 191 -6.18 15.14 15.45
C LEU A 191 -6.95 14.11 16.29
N GLY A 192 -6.26 13.19 16.94
CA GLY A 192 -6.88 12.27 17.87
C GLY A 192 -7.34 12.94 19.18
N PRO A 193 -7.73 12.11 20.17
CA PRO A 193 -8.20 12.57 21.48
C PRO A 193 -7.12 12.60 22.57
N THR A 194 -5.86 12.25 22.28
CA THR A 194 -4.81 12.12 23.29
C THR A 194 -4.17 13.49 23.60
N HIS A 195 -3.15 13.49 24.45
CA HIS A 195 -2.58 14.73 25.00
C HIS A 195 -1.51 15.34 24.07
N ASP A 196 -0.92 14.49 23.24
CA ASP A 196 0.01 14.77 22.14
C ASP A 196 -0.71 15.18 20.85
N ASP A 197 -2.03 15.01 20.74
CA ASP A 197 -2.84 15.55 19.64
C ASP A 197 -3.04 17.07 19.74
N LEU A 198 -2.06 17.81 19.24
CA LEU A 198 -1.94 19.27 19.41
C LEU A 198 -2.19 20.09 18.12
N THR A 199 -2.54 19.44 17.00
CA THR A 199 -2.68 20.11 15.70
C THR A 199 -3.78 21.18 15.72
N ARG A 200 -4.93 20.90 16.34
CA ARG A 200 -6.06 21.86 16.42
C ARG A 200 -5.69 23.11 17.19
N GLN A 201 -4.98 22.93 18.30
CA GLN A 201 -4.49 23.99 19.17
C GLN A 201 -3.46 24.86 18.43
N ALA A 202 -2.56 24.25 17.66
CA ALA A 202 -1.56 24.99 16.88
C ALA A 202 -2.22 25.84 15.79
N ILE A 203 -3.22 25.28 15.09
CA ILE A 203 -3.97 26.00 14.07
C ILE A 203 -4.72 27.18 14.69
N ALA A 204 -5.41 26.96 15.82
CA ALA A 204 -6.12 28.01 16.56
C ALA A 204 -5.17 29.15 16.97
N ALA A 205 -3.97 28.80 17.45
CA ALA A 205 -2.94 29.78 17.81
C ALA A 205 -2.48 30.63 16.61
N VAL A 206 -2.24 30.02 15.45
CA VAL A 206 -1.87 30.75 14.21
C VAL A 206 -3.02 31.61 13.68
N MET A 207 -4.26 31.13 13.78
CA MET A 207 -5.45 31.90 13.43
C MET A 207 -5.73 33.05 14.40
N GLY A 208 -5.14 33.03 15.61
CA GLY A 208 -5.43 33.99 16.67
C GLY A 208 -6.85 33.84 17.23
N VAL A 209 -7.37 32.61 17.29
CA VAL A 209 -8.74 32.31 17.74
C VAL A 209 -8.78 31.22 18.80
N ASP A 210 -9.89 31.15 19.54
CA ASP A 210 -10.15 30.06 20.48
C ASP A 210 -10.65 28.80 19.77
N LEU A 211 -10.46 27.65 20.44
CA LEU A 211 -11.19 26.42 20.12
C LEU A 211 -12.61 26.50 20.71
N VAL A 212 -13.60 26.10 19.92
CA VAL A 212 -15.01 26.04 20.31
C VAL A 212 -15.52 24.61 20.20
N HIS A 213 -16.46 24.25 21.07
CA HIS A 213 -17.13 22.95 20.99
C HIS A 213 -18.14 22.94 19.83
N ASP A 214 -18.08 21.91 19.01
CA ASP A 214 -19.00 21.64 17.91
C ASP A 214 -19.92 20.47 18.30
N ASP A 215 -21.19 20.79 18.58
CA ASP A 215 -22.17 19.82 19.07
C ASP A 215 -22.49 18.75 18.02
N ASP A 216 -22.50 19.11 16.73
CA ASP A 216 -22.76 18.17 15.63
C ASP A 216 -21.63 17.12 15.54
N VAL A 217 -20.37 17.55 15.65
CA VAL A 217 -19.22 16.64 15.69
C VAL A 217 -19.29 15.75 16.94
N ALA A 218 -19.64 16.31 18.10
CA ALA A 218 -19.78 15.55 19.34
C ALA A 218 -20.87 14.47 19.23
N GLU A 219 -22.02 14.79 18.64
CA GLU A 219 -23.11 13.84 18.39
C GLU A 219 -22.67 12.70 17.45
N VAL A 220 -21.95 13.01 16.37
CA VAL A 220 -21.40 12.00 15.47
C VAL A 220 -20.47 11.06 16.23
N ILE A 221 -19.54 11.59 17.03
CA ILE A 221 -18.61 10.77 17.83
C ILE A 221 -19.39 9.87 18.79
N LEU A 222 -20.37 10.42 19.52
CA LEU A 222 -21.22 9.64 20.44
C LEU A 222 -21.95 8.50 19.71
N GLY A 223 -22.55 8.78 18.55
CA GLY A 223 -23.24 7.80 17.72
C GLY A 223 -22.32 6.69 17.20
N MET A 224 -21.07 7.01 16.86
CA MET A 224 -20.08 6.01 16.44
C MET A 224 -19.71 5.04 17.56
N PHE A 225 -19.60 5.48 18.80
CA PHE A 225 -19.34 4.59 19.94
C PHE A 225 -20.57 3.77 20.32
N ALA A 226 -21.75 4.39 20.31
CA ALA A 226 -23.02 3.73 20.59
C ALA A 226 -23.32 2.59 19.60
N SER A 227 -23.18 2.85 18.30
CA SER A 227 -23.43 1.85 17.24
C SER A 227 -22.48 0.64 17.30
N ARG A 228 -21.29 0.81 17.90
CA ARG A 228 -20.31 -0.27 18.11
C ARG A 228 -20.47 -0.97 19.46
N GLY A 229 -21.44 -0.56 20.29
CA GLY A 229 -21.64 -1.10 21.63
C GLY A 229 -20.47 -0.83 22.59
N ARG A 230 -19.67 0.21 22.34
CA ARG A 230 -18.48 0.53 23.14
C ARG A 230 -18.72 1.74 24.02
N ARG A 231 -18.26 1.69 25.27
CA ARG A 231 -18.18 2.86 26.13
C ARG A 231 -17.17 3.85 25.54
N MET A 232 -17.60 5.10 25.34
CA MET A 232 -16.73 6.20 24.91
C MET A 232 -15.95 6.75 26.11
N ALA A 233 -14.66 7.06 25.93
CA ALA A 233 -13.90 7.81 26.92
C ALA A 233 -14.17 9.31 26.77
N ALA A 234 -14.24 10.06 27.86
CA ALA A 234 -14.60 11.48 27.82
C ALA A 234 -13.63 12.33 26.97
N ASN A 235 -12.36 11.94 26.89
CA ASN A 235 -11.37 12.64 26.06
C ASN A 235 -11.65 12.55 24.56
N ASN A 236 -12.47 11.62 24.07
CA ASN A 236 -12.89 11.57 22.68
C ASN A 236 -13.61 12.86 22.24
N LEU A 237 -14.33 13.53 23.15
CA LEU A 237 -15.00 14.79 22.86
C LEU A 237 -14.03 15.96 22.62
N ARG A 238 -12.74 15.82 22.96
CA ARG A 238 -11.72 16.80 22.55
C ARG A 238 -11.61 16.93 21.02
N GLN A 239 -12.02 15.90 20.29
CA GLN A 239 -12.05 15.90 18.83
C GLN A 239 -13.16 16.80 18.27
N ALA A 240 -14.14 17.19 19.10
CA ALA A 240 -15.19 18.15 18.78
C ALA A 240 -14.80 19.61 19.09
N LEU A 241 -13.58 19.85 19.59
CA LEU A 241 -13.06 21.22 19.77
C LEU A 241 -12.41 21.70 18.48
N VAL A 242 -13.02 22.65 17.79
CA VAL A 242 -12.57 23.15 16.47
C VAL A 242 -12.17 24.63 16.56
N PRO A 243 -11.17 25.11 15.80
CA PRO A 243 -10.86 26.54 15.77
C PRO A 243 -12.06 27.36 15.32
N ARG A 244 -12.36 28.47 16.00
CA ARG A 244 -13.46 29.35 15.60
C ARG A 244 -13.26 29.83 14.16
N GLY A 245 -14.28 29.65 13.32
CA GLY A 245 -14.24 29.99 11.89
C GLY A 245 -13.69 28.89 10.99
N ALA A 246 -13.26 27.74 11.54
CA ALA A 246 -12.98 26.56 10.75
C ALA A 246 -14.27 25.92 10.22
N VAL A 247 -14.18 25.31 9.04
CA VAL A 247 -15.21 24.44 8.47
C VAL A 247 -14.82 22.99 8.73
N VAL A 248 -15.74 22.22 9.32
CA VAL A 248 -15.56 20.80 9.60
C VAL A 248 -15.64 19.99 8.31
N ILE A 249 -14.71 19.05 8.11
CA ILE A 249 -14.80 17.98 7.12
C ILE A 249 -15.34 16.75 7.86
N PRO A 250 -16.61 16.33 7.63
CA PRO A 250 -17.22 15.25 8.38
C PRO A 250 -16.46 13.94 8.22
N GLN A 251 -16.32 13.21 9.33
CA GLN A 251 -15.65 11.92 9.42
C GLN A 251 -16.58 10.76 9.04
N LYS A 252 -16.07 9.81 8.26
CA LYS A 252 -16.81 8.61 7.83
C LYS A 252 -16.21 7.29 8.29
N ARG A 253 -14.88 7.23 8.46
CA ARG A 253 -14.14 5.99 8.74
C ARG A 253 -13.47 5.97 10.13
N GLY A 254 -13.34 7.12 10.79
CA GLY A 254 -12.79 7.28 12.15
C GLY A 254 -13.51 8.36 12.95
N THR A 255 -13.01 8.69 14.15
CA THR A 255 -13.69 9.65 15.06
C THR A 255 -13.23 11.08 14.90
N ALA A 256 -12.04 11.32 14.34
CA ALA A 256 -11.50 12.67 14.16
C ALA A 256 -12.10 13.30 12.90
N PRO A 257 -12.77 14.47 12.99
CA PRO A 257 -13.08 15.25 11.80
C PRO A 257 -11.81 15.85 11.18
N GLY A 258 -11.87 16.13 9.89
CA GLY A 258 -10.90 17.03 9.25
C GLY A 258 -11.35 18.49 9.40
N LEU A 259 -10.47 19.44 9.06
CA LEU A 259 -10.75 20.88 9.19
C LEU A 259 -10.27 21.65 7.95
N ILE A 260 -11.02 22.67 7.56
CA ILE A 260 -10.62 23.72 6.62
C ILE A 260 -10.60 25.03 7.41
N CYS A 261 -9.42 25.59 7.62
CA CYS A 261 -9.18 26.71 8.51
C CYS A 261 -8.67 27.93 7.71
N PRO A 262 -9.49 28.98 7.52
CA PRO A 262 -9.06 30.18 6.80
C PRO A 262 -8.04 30.98 7.61
N VAL A 263 -6.97 31.46 6.95
CA VAL A 263 -5.94 32.34 7.54
C VAL A 263 -5.72 33.51 6.59
N GLY A 264 -6.51 34.57 6.73
CA GLY A 264 -6.54 35.68 5.76
C GLY A 264 -6.97 35.17 4.38
N GLU A 265 -6.13 35.38 3.36
CA GLU A 265 -6.34 34.83 2.00
C GLU A 265 -5.86 33.38 1.85
N LYS A 266 -5.11 32.88 2.83
CA LYS A 266 -4.52 31.52 2.86
C LYS A 266 -5.45 30.53 3.54
N VAL A 267 -5.11 29.25 3.48
CA VAL A 267 -5.89 28.18 4.10
C VAL A 267 -5.01 27.10 4.72
N VAL A 268 -5.40 26.62 5.89
CA VAL A 268 -4.81 25.44 6.53
C VAL A 268 -5.84 24.31 6.52
N TYR A 269 -5.46 23.15 6.02
CA TYR A 269 -6.25 21.93 6.12
C TYR A 269 -5.68 21.06 7.22
N ALA A 270 -6.53 20.40 8.00
CA ALA A 270 -6.11 19.38 8.95
C ALA A 270 -6.80 18.05 8.63
N VAL A 271 -6.02 16.97 8.56
CA VAL A 271 -6.50 15.61 8.32
C VAL A 271 -5.91 14.62 9.32
N PRO A 272 -6.62 13.52 9.63
CA PRO A 272 -6.11 12.49 10.53
C PRO A 272 -4.81 11.87 10.01
N GLY A 273 -3.97 11.35 10.91
CA GLY A 273 -2.75 10.60 10.52
C GLY A 273 -3.04 9.19 9.98
N VAL A 274 -4.28 8.69 10.14
CA VAL A 274 -4.68 7.38 9.65
C VAL A 274 -4.94 7.45 8.14
N SER A 275 -4.13 6.76 7.34
CA SER A 275 -4.06 6.94 5.88
C SER A 275 -5.41 6.81 5.18
N HIS A 276 -6.22 5.79 5.50
CA HIS A 276 -7.50 5.59 4.82
C HIS A 276 -8.59 6.62 5.19
N GLU A 277 -8.46 7.29 6.34
CA GLU A 277 -9.31 8.42 6.71
C GLU A 277 -8.85 9.67 5.96
N MET A 278 -7.54 9.90 5.95
CA MET A 278 -6.91 11.01 5.23
C MET A 278 -7.20 10.98 3.74
N TYR A 279 -7.03 9.83 3.07
CA TYR A 279 -7.28 9.67 1.63
C TYR A 279 -8.72 10.06 1.29
N GLU A 280 -9.70 9.63 2.09
CA GLU A 280 -11.11 9.94 1.87
C GLU A 280 -11.39 11.44 1.98
N MET A 281 -10.85 12.11 3.01
CA MET A 281 -11.05 13.54 3.22
C MET A 281 -10.33 14.38 2.16
N MET A 282 -9.13 13.96 1.78
CA MET A 282 -8.35 14.61 0.71
C MET A 282 -9.12 14.59 -0.61
N THR A 283 -9.56 13.42 -1.05
CA THR A 283 -10.29 13.25 -2.32
C THR A 283 -11.65 13.95 -2.31
N ARG A 284 -12.41 13.85 -1.22
CA ARG A 284 -13.78 14.38 -1.18
C ARG A 284 -13.84 15.90 -0.96
N ALA A 285 -12.95 16.46 -0.16
CA ALA A 285 -13.07 17.83 0.33
C ALA A 285 -11.87 18.71 -0.04
N ILE A 286 -10.65 18.30 0.27
CA ILE A 286 -9.48 19.21 0.20
C ILE A 286 -9.04 19.46 -1.24
N LEU A 287 -8.90 18.41 -2.06
CA LEU A 287 -8.47 18.56 -3.46
C LEU A 287 -9.46 19.40 -4.26
N PRO A 288 -10.80 19.18 -4.19
CA PRO A 288 -11.77 20.07 -4.80
C PRO A 288 -11.68 21.53 -4.32
N ASP A 289 -11.40 21.75 -3.03
CA ASP A 289 -11.22 23.09 -2.46
C ASP A 289 -9.98 23.80 -3.02
N LEU A 290 -8.84 23.12 -3.03
CA LEU A 290 -7.58 23.63 -3.58
C LEU A 290 -7.68 23.95 -5.07
N VAL A 291 -8.29 23.06 -5.86
CA VAL A 291 -8.51 23.30 -7.30
C VAL A 291 -9.36 24.54 -7.50
N ARG A 292 -10.46 24.68 -6.75
CA ARG A 292 -11.34 25.86 -6.81
C ARG A 292 -10.59 27.15 -6.45
N ARG A 293 -9.75 27.12 -5.41
CA ARG A 293 -8.94 28.28 -4.97
C ARG A 293 -7.85 28.66 -5.96
N SER A 294 -7.31 27.70 -6.71
CA SER A 294 -6.25 27.96 -7.68
C SER A 294 -6.66 28.89 -8.81
N GLY A 295 -7.96 29.06 -9.04
CA GLY A 295 -8.50 29.88 -10.14
C GLY A 295 -8.07 29.36 -11.52
N ARG A 296 -7.48 28.16 -11.60
CA ARG A 296 -7.08 27.54 -12.86
C ARG A 296 -8.33 27.21 -13.66
N THR A 297 -8.33 27.66 -14.91
CA THR A 297 -9.28 27.24 -15.94
C THR A 297 -8.80 25.99 -16.68
N SER A 298 -7.51 25.65 -16.57
CA SER A 298 -6.98 24.42 -17.17
C SER A 298 -7.23 23.21 -16.28
N VAL A 299 -7.65 22.12 -16.91
CA VAL A 299 -7.81 20.80 -16.33
C VAL A 299 -6.48 20.06 -16.46
N ILE A 300 -6.03 19.46 -15.37
CA ILE A 300 -4.84 18.61 -15.34
C ILE A 300 -5.30 17.16 -15.19
N ARG A 301 -4.79 16.30 -16.06
CA ARG A 301 -5.08 14.87 -16.07
C ARG A 301 -3.77 14.12 -16.20
N SER A 302 -3.70 12.98 -15.53
CA SER A 302 -2.58 12.05 -15.67
C SER A 302 -3.08 10.70 -16.17
N ARG A 303 -2.20 10.00 -16.88
CA ARG A 303 -2.39 8.59 -17.24
C ARG A 303 -1.14 7.81 -16.88
N VAL A 304 -1.32 6.64 -16.27
CA VAL A 304 -0.20 5.83 -15.78
C VAL A 304 -0.18 4.48 -16.49
N LEU A 305 0.84 4.25 -17.32
CA LEU A 305 1.11 2.91 -17.85
C LEU A 305 1.82 2.08 -16.79
N ARG A 306 1.25 0.92 -16.46
CA ARG A 306 1.82 -0.03 -15.52
C ARG A 306 2.69 -1.04 -16.27
N THR A 307 3.98 -1.11 -15.94
CA THR A 307 4.94 -1.97 -16.66
C THR A 307 5.61 -3.00 -15.77
N TRP A 308 5.93 -4.15 -16.36
CA TRP A 308 6.69 -5.21 -15.71
C TRP A 308 7.57 -5.96 -16.72
N GLY A 309 8.79 -6.32 -16.30
CA GLY A 309 9.74 -7.11 -17.10
C GLY A 309 11.00 -6.36 -17.54
N GLU A 310 11.10 -5.06 -17.26
CA GLU A 310 12.23 -4.23 -17.66
C GLU A 310 12.64 -3.24 -16.55
N SER A 311 13.90 -2.81 -16.56
CA SER A 311 14.41 -1.80 -15.62
C SER A 311 13.99 -0.39 -16.03
N GLU A 312 14.03 0.55 -15.08
CA GLU A 312 13.81 1.98 -15.37
C GLU A 312 14.76 2.51 -16.44
N SER A 313 16.05 2.16 -16.38
CA SER A 313 17.04 2.55 -17.37
C SER A 313 16.73 1.99 -18.77
N GLY A 314 16.25 0.75 -18.86
CA GLY A 314 15.87 0.13 -20.13
C GLY A 314 14.62 0.79 -20.73
N LEU A 315 13.62 1.06 -19.89
CA LEU A 315 12.43 1.82 -20.32
C LEU A 315 12.79 3.23 -20.79
N ASN A 316 13.69 3.91 -20.09
CA ASN A 316 14.19 5.22 -20.51
C ASN A 316 14.86 5.14 -21.89
N GLU A 317 15.82 4.23 -22.06
CA GLU A 317 16.52 4.01 -23.34
C GLU A 317 15.55 3.73 -24.49
N ARG A 318 14.53 2.89 -24.27
CA ARG A 318 13.49 2.61 -25.29
C ARG A 318 12.66 3.84 -25.64
N LEU A 319 12.44 4.74 -24.68
CA LEU A 319 11.59 5.92 -24.83
C LEU A 319 12.38 7.21 -25.13
N ASP A 320 13.71 7.16 -25.23
CA ASP A 320 14.58 8.34 -25.37
C ASP A 320 14.13 9.29 -26.49
N ALA A 321 13.76 8.76 -27.65
CA ALA A 321 13.30 9.58 -28.78
C ALA A 321 11.98 10.31 -28.49
N VAL A 322 11.06 9.68 -27.78
CA VAL A 322 9.78 10.28 -27.37
C VAL A 322 10.00 11.30 -26.26
N ILE A 323 10.89 11.01 -25.31
CA ILE A 323 11.25 11.92 -24.22
C ILE A 323 11.89 13.19 -24.79
N ALA A 324 12.84 13.06 -25.70
CA ALA A 324 13.48 14.20 -26.35
C ALA A 324 12.45 15.12 -27.05
N GLU A 325 11.44 14.55 -27.72
CA GLU A 325 10.37 15.33 -28.34
C GLU A 325 9.45 16.00 -27.31
N LEU A 326 9.18 15.34 -26.18
CA LEU A 326 8.39 15.93 -25.09
C LEU A 326 9.10 17.10 -24.41
N ASP A 327 10.44 17.04 -24.32
CA ASP A 327 11.27 18.07 -23.72
C ASP A 327 11.45 19.32 -24.62
N GLU A 328 11.18 19.19 -25.93
CA GLU A 328 11.19 20.34 -26.84
C GLU A 328 10.09 21.35 -26.49
N PRO A 329 10.38 22.66 -26.43
CA PRO A 329 9.39 23.68 -26.12
C PRO A 329 8.17 23.61 -27.05
N GLY A 330 6.97 23.59 -26.48
CA GLY A 330 5.71 23.61 -27.23
C GLY A 330 4.49 23.41 -26.34
N ASP A 331 3.38 24.01 -26.72
CA ASP A 331 2.10 23.83 -26.02
C ASP A 331 1.46 22.48 -26.37
N GLY A 332 0.63 21.94 -25.47
CA GLY A 332 -0.15 20.72 -25.71
C GLY A 332 0.63 19.41 -25.60
N LYS A 333 1.86 19.43 -25.09
CA LYS A 333 2.64 18.22 -24.77
C LYS A 333 2.45 17.83 -23.30
N PRO A 334 2.29 16.53 -22.99
CA PRO A 334 2.28 16.06 -21.61
C PRO A 334 3.70 15.97 -21.05
N THR A 335 3.86 16.03 -19.73
CA THR A 335 5.13 15.64 -19.09
C THR A 335 5.17 14.13 -18.89
N LEU A 336 6.30 13.50 -19.17
CA LEU A 336 6.56 12.09 -18.88
C LEU A 336 7.42 11.94 -17.63
N ALA A 337 7.06 11.01 -16.73
CA ALA A 337 7.88 10.65 -15.58
C ALA A 337 7.87 9.13 -15.34
N PHE A 338 9.02 8.59 -14.94
CA PHE A 338 9.13 7.23 -14.41
C PHE A 338 8.92 7.25 -12.89
N LEU A 339 8.16 6.28 -12.38
CA LEU A 339 7.95 6.11 -10.94
C LEU A 339 8.19 4.65 -10.57
N ALA A 340 9.15 4.42 -9.70
CA ALA A 340 9.36 3.10 -9.11
C ALA A 340 8.27 2.78 -8.08
N SER A 341 7.69 1.59 -8.16
CA SER A 341 6.56 1.14 -7.33
C SER A 341 6.97 0.07 -6.31
N GLY A 342 8.22 0.10 -5.85
CA GLY A 342 8.80 -1.02 -5.10
C GLY A 342 8.79 -2.31 -5.92
N TRP A 343 8.02 -3.31 -5.51
CA TRP A 343 7.90 -4.61 -6.18
C TRP A 343 6.71 -4.72 -7.15
N GLU A 344 5.98 -3.64 -7.40
CA GLU A 344 4.84 -3.64 -8.35
C GLU A 344 5.23 -3.20 -9.78
N GLY A 345 6.52 -3.04 -10.03
CA GLY A 345 7.05 -2.63 -11.33
C GLY A 345 7.29 -1.12 -11.45
N ILE A 346 7.57 -0.70 -12.68
CA ILE A 346 7.79 0.70 -13.01
C ILE A 346 6.49 1.26 -13.60
N LYS A 347 6.19 2.51 -13.26
CA LYS A 347 5.07 3.26 -13.83
C LYS A 347 5.62 4.30 -14.79
N VAL A 348 5.03 4.41 -15.96
CA VAL A 348 5.29 5.53 -16.89
C VAL A 348 4.08 6.44 -16.86
N ARG A 349 4.23 7.62 -16.25
CA ARG A 349 3.13 8.59 -16.06
C ARG A 349 3.24 9.72 -17.08
N LEU A 350 2.18 9.91 -17.85
CA LEU A 350 1.94 11.11 -18.66
C LEU A 350 1.05 12.06 -17.87
N THR A 351 1.33 13.36 -17.91
CA THR A 351 0.46 14.40 -17.31
C THR A 351 0.26 15.54 -18.28
N ALA A 352 -1.00 15.81 -18.64
CA ALA A 352 -1.39 16.85 -19.58
C ALA A 352 -2.17 17.95 -18.85
N ALA A 353 -1.97 19.19 -19.28
CA ALA A 353 -2.79 20.33 -18.90
C ALA A 353 -3.49 20.88 -20.15
N ALA A 354 -4.81 21.06 -20.10
CA ALA A 354 -5.59 21.58 -21.22
C ALA A 354 -6.79 22.40 -20.76
N ALA A 355 -7.48 23.08 -21.67
CA ALA A 355 -8.65 23.91 -21.35
C ALA A 355 -9.86 23.10 -20.87
N SER A 356 -9.95 21.83 -21.26
CA SER A 356 -11.01 20.92 -20.84
C SER A 356 -10.47 19.52 -20.53
N ALA A 357 -11.25 18.73 -19.81
CA ALA A 357 -10.94 17.33 -19.55
C ALA A 357 -10.82 16.52 -20.86
N ALA A 358 -11.68 16.80 -21.84
CA ALA A 358 -11.66 16.12 -23.14
C ALA A 358 -10.39 16.44 -23.93
N ASP A 359 -9.93 17.70 -23.90
CA ASP A 359 -8.68 18.08 -24.58
C ASP A 359 -7.46 17.44 -23.89
N ALA A 360 -7.46 17.39 -22.56
CA ALA A 360 -6.39 16.73 -21.81
C ALA A 360 -6.36 15.22 -22.09
N ASP A 361 -7.53 14.57 -22.13
CA ASP A 361 -7.64 13.15 -22.47
C ASP A 361 -7.20 12.89 -23.92
N ALA A 362 -7.52 13.76 -24.87
CA ALA A 362 -7.06 13.64 -26.26
C ALA A 362 -5.54 13.74 -26.40
N ILE A 363 -4.90 14.65 -25.64
CA ILE A 363 -3.44 14.73 -25.56
C ILE A 363 -2.88 13.40 -25.00
N LEU A 364 -3.43 12.93 -23.86
CA LEU A 364 -2.97 11.69 -23.23
C LEU A 364 -3.14 10.47 -24.13
N ASP A 365 -4.28 10.35 -24.84
CA ASP A 365 -4.56 9.25 -25.78
C ASP A 365 -3.53 9.21 -26.91
N ALA A 366 -3.24 10.36 -27.52
CA ALA A 366 -2.28 10.46 -28.61
C ALA A 366 -0.87 10.02 -28.18
N TRP A 367 -0.40 10.51 -27.02
CA TRP A 367 0.93 10.18 -26.53
C TRP A 367 1.00 8.76 -25.96
N GLU A 368 -0.03 8.28 -25.27
CA GLU A 368 -0.11 6.88 -24.84
C GLU A 368 0.01 5.93 -26.03
N GLY A 369 -0.71 6.20 -27.13
CA GLY A 369 -0.62 5.39 -28.34
C GLY A 369 0.81 5.26 -28.87
N ARG A 370 1.58 6.35 -28.82
CA ARG A 370 3.00 6.37 -29.21
C ARG A 370 3.87 5.57 -28.24
N LEU A 371 3.66 5.73 -26.94
CA LEU A 371 4.37 4.94 -25.92
C LEU A 371 4.09 3.45 -26.13
N ARG A 372 2.82 3.06 -26.29
CA ARG A 372 2.44 1.66 -26.53
C ARG A 372 3.06 1.08 -27.80
N ALA A 373 3.16 1.85 -28.88
CA ALA A 373 3.85 1.38 -30.08
C ALA A 373 5.29 0.94 -29.81
N ILE A 374 5.94 1.49 -28.76
CA ILE A 374 7.30 1.19 -28.37
C ILE A 374 7.37 0.12 -27.28
N ILE A 375 6.53 0.21 -26.23
CA ILE A 375 6.64 -0.58 -24.98
C ILE A 375 5.44 -1.51 -24.69
N HIS A 376 4.59 -1.84 -25.68
CA HIS A 376 3.39 -2.66 -25.48
C HIS A 376 3.64 -4.02 -24.78
N ASP A 377 4.79 -4.64 -25.02
CA ASP A 377 5.19 -5.95 -24.49
C ASP A 377 5.31 -5.96 -22.95
N VAL A 378 5.75 -4.85 -22.37
CA VAL A 378 5.94 -4.71 -20.92
C VAL A 378 4.76 -4.05 -20.21
N VAL A 379 3.83 -3.43 -20.94
CA VAL A 379 2.63 -2.80 -20.35
C VAL A 379 1.59 -3.87 -20.02
N PHE A 380 1.21 -3.95 -18.74
CA PHE A 380 0.19 -4.90 -18.29
C PHE A 380 -1.14 -4.24 -17.92
N GLY A 381 -1.17 -2.94 -17.65
CA GLY A 381 -2.39 -2.23 -17.21
C GLY A 381 -2.25 -0.71 -17.29
N VAL A 382 -3.33 -0.02 -16.94
CA VAL A 382 -3.42 1.45 -16.95
C VAL A 382 -4.01 1.96 -15.64
N ASP A 383 -3.54 3.13 -15.21
CA ASP A 383 -4.03 3.88 -14.06
C ASP A 383 -4.03 3.05 -12.78
N ASP A 384 -5.20 2.63 -12.30
CA ASP A 384 -5.35 1.89 -11.05
C ASP A 384 -5.22 0.36 -11.19
N ASP A 385 -5.00 -0.12 -12.42
CA ASP A 385 -4.78 -1.54 -12.66
C ASP A 385 -3.61 -2.09 -11.84
N THR A 386 -3.87 -3.21 -11.17
CA THR A 386 -2.84 -4.08 -10.60
C THR A 386 -2.72 -5.36 -11.44
N MET A 387 -1.58 -6.05 -11.35
CA MET A 387 -1.39 -7.34 -12.06
C MET A 387 -2.49 -8.35 -11.70
N GLU A 388 -2.92 -8.37 -10.44
CA GLU A 388 -4.03 -9.20 -9.97
C GLU A 388 -5.34 -8.85 -10.65
N SER A 389 -5.70 -7.55 -10.68
CA SER A 389 -6.94 -7.11 -11.29
C SER A 389 -7.00 -7.44 -12.78
N VAL A 390 -5.88 -7.29 -13.49
CA VAL A 390 -5.73 -7.62 -14.91
C VAL A 390 -5.90 -9.12 -15.14
N VAL A 391 -5.20 -9.97 -14.37
CA VAL A 391 -5.32 -11.43 -14.48
C VAL A 391 -6.75 -11.89 -14.17
N ILE A 392 -7.39 -11.34 -13.13
CA ILE A 392 -8.77 -11.67 -12.77
C ILE A 392 -9.73 -11.30 -13.90
N ALA A 393 -9.56 -10.11 -14.49
CA ALA A 393 -10.39 -9.64 -15.60
C ALA A 393 -10.22 -10.54 -16.84
N LEU A 394 -8.98 -10.91 -17.19
CA LEU A 394 -8.69 -11.80 -18.33
C LEU A 394 -9.32 -13.19 -18.14
N LEU A 395 -9.14 -13.80 -16.96
CA LEU A 395 -9.77 -15.09 -16.65
C LEU A 395 -11.30 -15.00 -16.72
N ALA A 396 -11.89 -13.94 -16.17
CA ALA A 396 -13.33 -13.75 -16.19
C ALA A 396 -13.88 -13.59 -17.60
N ALA A 397 -13.21 -12.80 -18.45
CA ALA A 397 -13.57 -12.61 -19.85
C ALA A 397 -13.54 -13.92 -20.64
N ARG A 398 -12.66 -14.87 -20.27
CA ARG A 398 -12.54 -16.19 -20.90
C ARG A 398 -13.41 -17.27 -20.23
N GLY A 399 -14.17 -16.93 -19.19
CA GLY A 399 -14.93 -17.92 -18.41
C GLY A 399 -14.05 -18.97 -17.71
N GLN A 400 -12.78 -18.64 -17.46
CA GLN A 400 -11.79 -19.53 -16.88
C GLN A 400 -11.67 -19.31 -15.37
N THR A 401 -11.23 -20.35 -14.67
CA THR A 401 -10.97 -20.36 -13.24
C THR A 401 -9.52 -20.73 -12.95
N LEU A 402 -8.98 -20.23 -11.83
CA LEU A 402 -7.59 -20.38 -11.41
C LEU A 402 -7.50 -21.11 -10.06
N ALA A 403 -6.52 -22.01 -9.97
CA ALA A 403 -6.04 -22.61 -8.73
C ALA A 403 -4.54 -22.37 -8.59
N VAL A 404 -4.07 -22.11 -7.36
CA VAL A 404 -2.66 -21.74 -7.10
C VAL A 404 -1.98 -22.68 -6.10
N ALA A 405 -0.83 -23.25 -6.45
CA ALA A 405 0.03 -24.00 -5.54
C ALA A 405 1.25 -23.16 -5.13
N GLU A 406 1.37 -22.86 -3.83
CA GLU A 406 2.39 -21.95 -3.32
C GLU A 406 3.36 -22.66 -2.37
N SER A 407 4.66 -22.59 -2.66
CA SER A 407 5.71 -22.95 -1.71
C SER A 407 6.44 -21.68 -1.25
N VAL A 408 7.32 -21.14 -2.10
CA VAL A 408 8.23 -20.03 -1.75
C VAL A 408 7.50 -18.75 -1.30
N THR A 409 6.31 -18.49 -1.83
CA THR A 409 5.48 -17.34 -1.49
C THR A 409 4.66 -17.53 -0.21
N GLY A 410 4.35 -18.76 0.19
CA GLY A 410 3.63 -19.05 1.43
C GLY A 410 2.21 -18.47 1.49
N GLY A 411 1.49 -18.41 0.36
CA GLY A 411 0.11 -17.92 0.29
C GLY A 411 -0.04 -16.47 -0.18
N LEU A 412 1.06 -15.75 -0.46
CA LEU A 412 1.04 -14.36 -0.91
C LEU A 412 0.30 -14.17 -2.25
N VAL A 413 0.41 -15.12 -3.19
CA VAL A 413 -0.26 -15.00 -4.50
C VAL A 413 -1.77 -15.05 -4.31
N THR A 414 -2.25 -16.07 -3.58
CA THR A 414 -3.67 -16.23 -3.27
C THR A 414 -4.18 -15.03 -2.46
N GLY A 415 -3.42 -14.58 -1.45
CA GLY A 415 -3.76 -13.41 -0.65
C GLY A 415 -3.94 -12.14 -1.47
N ARG A 416 -2.99 -11.83 -2.36
CA ARG A 416 -3.05 -10.66 -3.25
C ARG A 416 -4.22 -10.75 -4.22
N LEU A 417 -4.47 -11.90 -4.83
CA LEU A 417 -5.64 -12.10 -5.68
C LEU A 417 -6.96 -11.89 -4.91
N THR A 418 -7.09 -12.43 -3.69
CA THR A 418 -8.31 -12.27 -2.87
C THR A 418 -8.55 -10.85 -2.36
N ALA A 419 -7.52 -9.99 -2.36
CA ALA A 419 -7.68 -8.58 -2.01
C ALA A 419 -8.43 -7.78 -3.09
N VAL A 420 -8.51 -8.29 -4.33
CA VAL A 420 -9.23 -7.65 -5.43
C VAL A 420 -10.72 -8.01 -5.37
N PRO A 421 -11.63 -7.01 -5.34
CA PRO A 421 -13.07 -7.27 -5.38
C PRO A 421 -13.49 -8.12 -6.58
N GLY A 422 -14.26 -9.18 -6.31
CA GLY A 422 -14.75 -10.08 -7.35
C GLY A 422 -13.81 -11.23 -7.72
N ALA A 423 -12.66 -11.37 -7.05
CA ALA A 423 -11.74 -12.49 -7.25
C ALA A 423 -12.41 -13.88 -7.14
N SER A 424 -13.44 -14.01 -6.29
CA SER A 424 -14.20 -15.26 -6.10
C SER A 424 -14.91 -15.76 -7.36
N ARG A 425 -15.05 -14.94 -8.41
CA ARG A 425 -15.60 -15.37 -9.70
C ARG A 425 -14.67 -16.31 -10.46
N VAL A 426 -13.36 -16.16 -10.28
CA VAL A 426 -12.34 -16.88 -11.05
C VAL A 426 -11.42 -17.71 -10.18
N LEU A 427 -11.07 -17.25 -8.97
CA LEU A 427 -10.16 -17.94 -8.07
C LEU A 427 -10.90 -19.03 -7.28
N ARG A 428 -10.51 -20.29 -7.49
CA ARG A 428 -11.04 -21.44 -6.76
C ARG A 428 -10.44 -21.60 -5.38
N GLY A 429 -9.22 -21.12 -5.21
CA GLY A 429 -8.45 -21.21 -3.98
C GLY A 429 -6.98 -21.53 -4.26
N GLY A 430 -6.25 -21.88 -3.21
CA GLY A 430 -4.86 -22.29 -3.32
C GLY A 430 -4.46 -23.32 -2.27
N VAL A 431 -3.35 -24.00 -2.54
CA VAL A 431 -2.71 -24.95 -1.63
C VAL A 431 -1.33 -24.41 -1.30
N VAL A 432 -1.09 -24.11 -0.03
CA VAL A 432 0.26 -23.75 0.45
C VAL A 432 1.01 -25.04 0.79
N SER A 433 1.72 -25.59 -0.18
CA SER A 433 2.50 -26.83 -0.06
C SER A 433 3.93 -26.55 0.40
N TYR A 434 4.05 -25.92 1.58
CA TYR A 434 5.34 -25.40 2.08
C TYR A 434 6.35 -26.52 2.38
N ALA A 435 5.91 -27.60 3.03
CA ALA A 435 6.72 -28.80 3.22
C ALA A 435 6.72 -29.67 1.95
N SER A 436 7.80 -30.41 1.72
CA SER A 436 7.96 -31.28 0.55
C SER A 436 6.90 -32.37 0.49
N GLU A 437 6.57 -32.97 1.63
CA GLU A 437 5.56 -34.02 1.77
C GLU A 437 4.17 -33.53 1.35
N VAL A 438 3.84 -32.26 1.61
CA VAL A 438 2.56 -31.68 1.17
C VAL A 438 2.51 -31.60 -0.36
N LYS A 439 3.64 -31.35 -1.04
CA LYS A 439 3.68 -31.39 -2.51
C LYS A 439 3.42 -32.81 -3.01
N PHE A 440 4.01 -33.82 -2.37
CA PHE A 440 3.84 -35.21 -2.76
C PHE A 440 2.40 -35.71 -2.50
N ASP A 441 1.93 -35.57 -1.27
CA ASP A 441 0.67 -36.17 -0.81
C ASP A 441 -0.56 -35.44 -1.37
N VAL A 442 -0.54 -34.11 -1.37
CA VAL A 442 -1.70 -33.30 -1.77
C VAL A 442 -1.69 -33.03 -3.26
N LEU A 443 -0.54 -32.65 -3.83
CA LEU A 443 -0.46 -32.25 -5.25
C LEU A 443 -0.03 -33.39 -6.18
N GLY A 444 0.42 -34.53 -5.66
CA GLY A 444 0.86 -35.65 -6.48
C GLY A 444 2.20 -35.41 -7.18
N VAL A 445 3.04 -34.54 -6.62
CA VAL A 445 4.40 -34.30 -7.11
C VAL A 445 5.26 -35.54 -6.86
N THR A 446 6.11 -35.88 -7.80
CA THR A 446 7.04 -37.01 -7.68
C THR A 446 8.04 -36.76 -6.55
N SER A 447 8.23 -37.73 -5.66
CA SER A 447 9.19 -37.62 -4.55
C SER A 447 10.61 -37.35 -5.06
N GLY A 448 11.24 -36.29 -4.55
CA GLY A 448 12.57 -35.86 -4.98
C GLY A 448 12.82 -34.37 -4.74
N PRO A 449 13.81 -33.77 -5.42
CA PRO A 449 14.07 -32.34 -5.35
C PRO A 449 12.86 -31.51 -5.80
N VAL A 450 12.40 -30.59 -4.94
CA VAL A 450 11.16 -29.82 -5.14
C VAL A 450 11.37 -28.46 -5.78
N VAL A 451 12.62 -28.02 -5.91
CA VAL A 451 12.98 -26.75 -6.58
C VAL A 451 13.49 -27.07 -7.99
N THR A 452 12.56 -27.52 -8.84
CA THR A 452 12.83 -27.88 -10.24
C THR A 452 11.69 -27.41 -11.12
N GLN A 453 11.96 -27.28 -12.43
CA GLN A 453 10.92 -27.00 -13.42
C GLN A 453 9.84 -28.09 -13.44
N GLN A 454 10.25 -29.36 -13.35
CA GLN A 454 9.34 -30.50 -13.32
C GLN A 454 8.40 -30.46 -12.11
N ALA A 455 8.93 -30.22 -10.91
CA ALA A 455 8.11 -30.10 -9.71
C ALA A 455 7.11 -28.92 -9.83
N ALA A 456 7.51 -27.81 -10.47
CA ALA A 456 6.59 -26.70 -10.72
C ALA A 456 5.41 -27.13 -11.62
N ILE A 457 5.66 -27.80 -12.74
CA ILE A 457 4.60 -28.32 -13.62
C ILE A 457 3.68 -29.31 -12.87
N GLU A 458 4.26 -30.26 -12.14
CA GLU A 458 3.49 -31.25 -11.37
C GLU A 458 2.62 -30.58 -10.29
N MET A 459 3.15 -29.56 -9.61
CA MET A 459 2.37 -28.76 -8.65
C MET A 459 1.19 -28.05 -9.32
N ALA A 460 1.39 -27.49 -10.53
CA ALA A 460 0.36 -26.79 -11.28
C ALA A 460 -0.74 -27.76 -11.76
N HIS A 461 -0.35 -28.94 -12.26
CA HIS A 461 -1.29 -30.02 -12.59
C HIS A 461 -2.08 -30.47 -11.36
N GLY A 462 -1.38 -30.76 -10.26
CA GLY A 462 -1.96 -31.20 -9.01
C GLY A 462 -3.03 -30.24 -8.51
N VAL A 463 -2.71 -28.95 -8.44
CA VAL A 463 -3.65 -27.97 -7.88
C VAL A 463 -4.86 -27.73 -8.76
N ARG A 464 -4.65 -27.71 -10.10
CA ARG A 464 -5.73 -27.62 -11.10
C ARG A 464 -6.74 -28.75 -10.88
N MET A 465 -6.25 -29.98 -10.77
CA MET A 465 -7.09 -31.17 -10.57
C MET A 465 -7.76 -31.20 -9.20
N ARG A 466 -7.03 -30.91 -8.12
CA ARG A 466 -7.56 -30.98 -6.74
C ARG A 466 -8.65 -29.94 -6.47
N LEU A 467 -8.56 -28.75 -7.05
CA LEU A 467 -9.53 -27.66 -6.84
C LEU A 467 -10.58 -27.55 -7.95
N GLY A 468 -10.46 -28.37 -9.01
CA GLY A 468 -11.35 -28.35 -10.15
C GLY A 468 -11.35 -27.00 -10.87
N ALA A 469 -10.17 -26.41 -11.05
CA ALA A 469 -9.98 -25.18 -11.82
C ALA A 469 -9.66 -25.50 -13.29
N THR A 470 -9.89 -24.54 -14.18
CA THR A 470 -9.46 -24.69 -15.58
C THR A 470 -7.96 -24.43 -15.75
N VAL A 471 -7.39 -23.55 -14.93
CA VAL A 471 -5.96 -23.18 -14.98
C VAL A 471 -5.31 -23.48 -13.63
N GLY A 472 -4.13 -24.08 -13.65
CA GLY A 472 -3.28 -24.29 -12.46
C GLY A 472 -2.01 -23.47 -12.55
N LEU A 473 -1.69 -22.70 -11.53
CA LEU A 473 -0.45 -21.94 -11.40
C LEU A 473 0.32 -22.46 -10.18
N SER A 474 1.65 -22.56 -10.26
CA SER A 474 2.48 -23.00 -9.14
C SER A 474 3.76 -22.19 -8.99
N LEU A 475 4.28 -22.14 -7.76
CA LEU A 475 5.53 -21.45 -7.44
C LEU A 475 6.39 -22.27 -6.48
N THR A 476 7.60 -22.63 -6.91
CA THR A 476 8.65 -23.26 -6.08
C THR A 476 9.99 -22.58 -6.31
N GLY A 477 10.83 -22.44 -5.27
CA GLY A 477 12.02 -21.59 -5.34
C GLY A 477 12.73 -21.43 -4.01
N VAL A 478 13.87 -20.72 -4.03
CA VAL A 478 14.75 -20.51 -2.88
C VAL A 478 14.79 -19.04 -2.48
N ALA A 479 13.97 -18.66 -1.49
CA ALA A 479 13.91 -17.28 -0.97
C ALA A 479 15.10 -16.86 -0.11
N GLY A 480 15.96 -17.80 0.28
CA GLY A 480 17.08 -17.52 1.17
C GLY A 480 16.70 -17.37 2.65
N PRO A 481 17.71 -17.12 3.52
CA PRO A 481 19.07 -16.72 3.15
C PRO A 481 19.98 -17.86 2.66
N ASP A 482 19.62 -19.10 2.93
CA ASP A 482 20.43 -20.27 2.57
C ASP A 482 20.02 -20.86 1.22
N GLU A 483 20.96 -21.53 0.55
CA GLU A 483 20.68 -22.38 -0.60
C GLU A 483 19.87 -23.63 -0.18
N GLN A 484 19.16 -24.22 -1.13
CA GLN A 484 18.42 -25.46 -0.91
C GLN A 484 18.76 -26.47 -2.00
N ASP A 485 19.19 -27.68 -1.63
CA ASP A 485 19.50 -28.77 -2.57
C ASP A 485 20.49 -28.35 -3.68
N GLY A 486 21.44 -27.45 -3.38
CA GLY A 486 22.41 -26.89 -4.33
C GLY A 486 21.82 -25.82 -5.27
N VAL A 487 20.57 -25.41 -5.06
CA VAL A 487 19.92 -24.33 -5.80
C VAL A 487 20.16 -23.01 -5.08
N ALA A 488 20.76 -22.06 -5.80
CA ALA A 488 21.08 -20.74 -5.25
C ALA A 488 19.83 -19.90 -4.93
N VAL A 489 19.97 -19.05 -3.91
CA VAL A 489 18.99 -18.03 -3.53
C VAL A 489 18.63 -17.16 -4.74
N GLY A 490 17.35 -16.76 -4.84
CA GLY A 490 16.84 -15.98 -5.97
C GLY A 490 16.22 -16.84 -7.07
N THR A 491 16.40 -18.18 -7.04
CA THR A 491 15.83 -19.08 -8.05
C THR A 491 14.34 -19.29 -7.81
N LEU A 492 13.52 -18.99 -8.82
CA LEU A 492 12.08 -19.26 -8.83
C LEU A 492 11.74 -20.06 -10.09
N HIS A 493 10.98 -21.15 -9.93
CA HIS A 493 10.28 -21.83 -11.00
C HIS A 493 8.78 -21.59 -10.86
N VAL A 494 8.16 -21.16 -11.95
CA VAL A 494 6.71 -20.97 -12.06
C VAL A 494 6.17 -21.96 -13.07
N GLY A 495 5.29 -22.86 -12.62
CA GLY A 495 4.60 -23.81 -13.49
C GLY A 495 3.18 -23.33 -13.79
N LEU A 496 2.73 -23.57 -15.01
CA LEU A 496 1.39 -23.22 -15.48
C LEU A 496 0.82 -24.38 -16.29
N VAL A 497 -0.45 -24.69 -16.03
CA VAL A 497 -1.26 -25.61 -16.84
C VAL A 497 -2.51 -24.87 -17.28
N THR A 498 -2.64 -24.65 -18.59
CA THR A 498 -3.75 -23.89 -19.20
C THR A 498 -5.03 -24.72 -19.32
N ALA A 499 -6.11 -24.09 -19.78
CA ALA A 499 -7.43 -24.72 -19.87
C ALA A 499 -7.47 -25.93 -20.80
N ASP A 500 -6.75 -25.86 -21.92
CA ASP A 500 -6.54 -26.95 -22.88
C ASP A 500 -5.55 -28.02 -22.41
N GLY A 501 -4.92 -27.81 -21.24
CA GLY A 501 -3.97 -28.74 -20.64
C GLY A 501 -2.53 -28.58 -21.10
N ALA A 502 -2.20 -27.53 -21.85
CA ALA A 502 -0.81 -27.23 -22.20
C ALA A 502 0.01 -26.88 -20.94
N GLU A 503 1.24 -27.38 -20.91
CA GLU A 503 2.19 -27.22 -19.80
C GLU A 503 3.23 -26.15 -20.15
N HIS A 504 3.37 -25.15 -19.29
CA HIS A 504 4.32 -24.06 -19.47
C HIS A 504 5.13 -23.85 -18.19
N VAL A 505 6.44 -23.62 -18.32
CA VAL A 505 7.31 -23.36 -17.17
C VAL A 505 8.24 -22.20 -17.46
N MET A 506 8.41 -21.33 -16.46
CA MET A 506 9.35 -20.21 -16.51
C MET A 506 10.27 -20.24 -15.31
N THR A 507 11.54 -19.86 -15.51
CA THR A 507 12.55 -19.77 -14.45
C THR A 507 13.07 -18.35 -14.34
N TYR A 508 13.07 -17.82 -13.11
CA TYR A 508 13.52 -16.47 -12.81
C TYR A 508 14.72 -16.47 -11.86
N ARG A 509 15.52 -15.41 -11.98
CA ARG A 509 16.57 -15.03 -11.02
C ARG A 509 16.19 -13.68 -10.42
N LEU A 510 15.69 -13.71 -9.19
CA LEU A 510 15.18 -12.55 -8.47
C LEU A 510 16.18 -12.03 -7.43
N PRO A 511 16.03 -10.78 -6.96
CA PRO A 511 16.88 -10.20 -5.91
C PRO A 511 16.93 -11.07 -4.64
N ALA A 512 18.05 -11.00 -3.92
CA ALA A 512 18.41 -12.00 -2.91
C ALA A 512 17.79 -11.83 -1.52
N THR A 513 17.10 -10.71 -1.23
CA THR A 513 16.43 -10.60 0.07
C THR A 513 15.13 -11.40 0.07
N ARG A 514 14.89 -12.15 1.15
CA ARG A 514 13.76 -13.08 1.25
C ARG A 514 12.41 -12.43 0.96
N ASP A 515 12.17 -11.24 1.48
CA ASP A 515 10.89 -10.56 1.28
C ASP A 515 10.73 -10.03 -0.15
N GLN A 516 11.76 -9.37 -0.70
CA GLN A 516 11.72 -8.88 -2.08
C GLN A 516 11.52 -10.03 -3.07
N MET A 517 12.23 -11.14 -2.90
CA MET A 517 12.04 -12.31 -3.76
C MET A 517 10.61 -12.81 -3.69
N ARG A 518 10.03 -12.93 -2.49
CA ARG A 518 8.65 -13.39 -2.32
C ARG A 518 7.66 -12.46 -3.02
N GLN A 519 7.79 -11.15 -2.84
CA GLN A 519 6.91 -10.16 -3.47
C GLN A 519 7.04 -10.16 -5.00
N MET A 520 8.29 -10.16 -5.51
CA MET A 520 8.55 -10.19 -6.95
C MET A 520 8.14 -11.52 -7.59
N SER A 521 8.16 -12.63 -6.84
CA SER A 521 7.65 -13.93 -7.32
C SER A 521 6.17 -13.85 -7.65
N VAL A 522 5.37 -13.12 -6.86
CA VAL A 522 3.93 -12.98 -7.10
C VAL A 522 3.66 -12.30 -8.43
N ILE A 523 4.18 -11.09 -8.62
CA ILE A 523 3.93 -10.33 -9.84
C ILE A 523 4.56 -11.00 -11.07
N SER A 524 5.71 -11.66 -10.94
CA SER A 524 6.33 -12.40 -12.04
C SER A 524 5.48 -13.58 -12.48
N ALA A 525 4.96 -14.38 -11.54
CA ALA A 525 4.10 -15.51 -11.85
C ALA A 525 2.75 -15.09 -12.45
N LEU A 526 2.16 -14.01 -11.94
CA LEU A 526 0.91 -13.47 -12.49
C LEU A 526 1.13 -12.84 -13.87
N ASN A 527 2.27 -12.19 -14.12
CA ASN A 527 2.60 -11.70 -15.46
C ASN A 527 2.83 -12.85 -16.45
N PHE A 528 3.48 -13.93 -16.02
CA PHE A 528 3.63 -15.13 -16.84
C PHE A 528 2.26 -15.69 -17.24
N LEU A 529 1.35 -15.85 -16.28
CA LEU A 529 -0.03 -16.25 -16.54
C LEU A 529 -0.73 -15.27 -17.50
N ARG A 530 -0.61 -13.96 -17.28
CA ARG A 530 -1.20 -12.93 -18.16
C ARG A 530 -0.77 -13.10 -19.61
N LEU A 531 0.53 -13.28 -19.84
CA LEU A 531 1.09 -13.43 -21.18
C LEU A 531 0.57 -14.70 -21.87
N GLU A 532 0.52 -15.82 -21.16
CA GLU A 532 0.01 -17.09 -21.69
C GLU A 532 -1.51 -17.07 -21.94
N LEU A 533 -2.27 -16.30 -21.16
CA LEU A 533 -3.69 -16.06 -21.41
C LEU A 533 -3.97 -15.13 -22.60
N ALA A 534 -3.01 -14.28 -22.98
CA ALA A 534 -3.12 -13.34 -24.08
C ALA A 534 -2.61 -13.91 -25.42
N ALA A 535 -1.71 -14.89 -25.37
CA ALA A 535 -1.21 -15.60 -26.56
C ALA A 535 -2.20 -16.63 -27.12
N ASN A 536 -3.13 -17.11 -26.27
CA ASN A 536 -4.18 -18.08 -26.58
C ASN A 536 -5.56 -17.42 -26.61
#